data_AF-A0A6L6CCZ7-F1
#
_entry.id   AF-A0A6L6CCZ7-F1
#
_cell.length_a   1.000
_cell.length_b   1.000
_cell.length_c   1.000
_cell.angle_alpha   90.00
_cell.angle_beta   90.00
_cell.angle_gamma   90.00
#
_symmetry.space_group_name_H-M   'P 1'
#
loop_
_entity.id
_entity.type
_entity.pdbx_description
1 polymer ?
#
loop_
_entity_poly.entity_id
_entity_poly.type
_entity_poly.pdbx_seq_one_letter_code
_entity_poly.pdbx_strand_id
1 'polypeptide(L)'
;NAAELNISVDLKSFDPSQLTHDRENELLGKLAEFPRVVASAAEMRQPHRIARYLEDLAGTYHGFYADCRVLPMGEENASPLHIARLLLCTSTQVVIANGLALLGVSAPERM
;
A
#
# COMPACT_ATOMS: atom_id res chain seq x y z
N ASN A 1 5.29 -7.69 14.05
CA ASN A 1 4.07 -7.42 13.25
C ASN A 1 3.13 -6.47 14.00
N ALA A 2 2.35 -5.63 13.31
CA ALA A 2 1.46 -4.65 13.97
C ALA A 2 0.47 -5.26 14.98
N ALA A 3 0.02 -6.50 14.73
CA ALA A 3 -0.80 -7.27 15.66
C ALA A 3 -0.10 -7.59 16.99
N GLU A 4 1.22 -7.73 16.99
CA GLU A 4 2.03 -7.94 18.21
C GLU A 4 2.19 -6.65 19.03
N LEU A 5 1.96 -5.50 18.40
CA LEU A 5 2.02 -4.16 19.02
C LEU A 5 0.63 -3.64 19.42
N ASN A 6 -0.42 -4.46 19.34
CA ASN A 6 -1.82 -4.07 19.58
C ASN A 6 -2.31 -2.86 18.75
N ILE A 7 -1.72 -2.64 17.57
CA ILE A 7 -2.14 -1.56 16.68
C ILE A 7 -3.32 -2.06 15.84
N SER A 8 -4.51 -1.51 16.07
CA SER A 8 -5.69 -1.82 15.27
C SER A 8 -5.67 -1.06 13.94
N VAL A 9 -5.88 -1.79 12.83
CA VAL A 9 -6.03 -1.23 11.49
C VAL A 9 -7.51 -0.90 11.27
N ASP A 10 -7.99 0.16 11.91
CA ASP A 10 -9.36 0.67 11.76
C ASP A 10 -9.35 1.96 10.94
N LEU A 11 -10.25 2.07 9.97
CA LEU A 11 -10.44 3.31 9.21
C LEU A 11 -10.96 4.45 10.09
N LYS A 12 -11.60 4.15 11.23
CA LYS A 12 -12.08 5.19 12.17
C LYS A 12 -10.93 5.96 12.84
N SER A 13 -9.76 5.34 12.97
CA SER A 13 -8.57 5.98 13.53
C SER A 13 -7.63 6.54 12.45
N PHE A 14 -8.04 6.50 11.18
CA PHE A 14 -7.28 7.05 10.08
C PHE A 14 -7.33 8.58 10.08
N ASP A 15 -6.18 9.21 10.27
CA ASP A 15 -5.99 10.64 10.07
C ASP A 15 -5.07 10.89 8.86
N PRO A 16 -5.62 11.26 7.69
CA PRO A 16 -4.82 11.50 6.48
C PRO A 16 -3.90 12.72 6.60
N SER A 17 -4.18 13.65 7.52
CA SER A 17 -3.33 14.84 7.72
C SER A 17 -1.94 14.51 8.25
N GLN A 18 -1.75 13.29 8.78
CA GLN A 18 -0.45 12.77 9.22
C GLN A 18 0.48 12.40 8.07
N LEU A 19 -0.06 12.14 6.86
CA LEU A 19 0.73 11.71 5.71
C LEU A 19 1.31 12.94 4.98
N THR A 20 2.41 13.49 5.49
CA THR A 20 3.02 14.72 4.97
C THR A 20 4.30 14.49 4.19
N HIS A 21 4.87 13.29 4.19
CA HIS A 21 6.13 12.99 3.52
C HIS A 21 5.91 12.75 2.02
N ASP A 22 6.84 13.21 1.17
CA ASP A 22 6.70 13.09 -0.28
C ASP A 22 6.53 11.65 -0.76
N ARG A 23 7.20 10.68 -0.11
CA ARG A 23 7.04 9.25 -0.38
C ARG A 23 5.64 8.70 -0.08
N GLU A 24 4.98 9.23 0.94
CA GLU A 24 3.60 8.86 1.27
C GLU A 24 2.67 9.35 0.17
N ASN A 25 2.86 10.60 -0.29
CA ASN A 25 2.10 11.18 -1.39
C ASN A 25 2.33 10.46 -2.71
N GLU A 26 3.58 10.07 -3.00
CA GLU A 26 3.93 9.27 -4.18
C GLU A 26 3.19 7.93 -4.18
N LEU A 27 3.20 7.22 -3.04
CA LEU A 27 2.50 5.94 -2.90
C LEU A 27 0.97 6.11 -2.98
N LEU A 28 0.41 7.13 -2.32
CA LEU A 28 -1.01 7.46 -2.43
C LEU A 28 -1.44 7.69 -3.87
N GLY A 29 -0.66 8.48 -4.63
CA GLY A 29 -0.89 8.73 -6.05
C GLY A 29 -0.87 7.43 -6.84
N LYS A 30 0.14 6.58 -6.65
CA LYS A 30 0.26 5.30 -7.36
C LYS A 30 -0.91 4.37 -7.05
N LEU A 31 -1.36 4.29 -5.79
CA LEU A 31 -2.53 3.49 -5.41
C LEU A 31 -3.81 4.01 -6.08
N ALA A 32 -3.99 5.33 -6.16
CA ALA A 32 -5.16 5.94 -6.80
C ALA A 32 -5.25 5.67 -8.31
N GLU A 33 -4.14 5.36 -8.97
CA GLU A 33 -4.12 5.03 -10.40
C GLU A 33 -4.70 3.65 -10.73
N PHE A 34 -4.77 2.74 -9.75
CA PHE A 34 -5.11 1.33 -10.00
C PHE A 34 -6.41 1.12 -10.80
N PRO A 35 -7.55 1.77 -10.46
CA PRO A 35 -8.80 1.56 -11.20
C PRO A 35 -8.69 1.95 -12.67
N ARG A 36 -7.98 3.05 -12.97
CA ARG A 36 -7.75 3.52 -14.34
C ARG A 36 -6.87 2.55 -15.12
N VAL A 37 -5.82 2.01 -14.49
CA VAL A 37 -4.95 0.99 -15.11
C VAL A 37 -5.75 -0.26 -15.46
N VAL A 38 -6.58 -0.76 -14.53
CA VAL A 38 -7.42 -1.94 -14.74
C VAL A 38 -8.42 -1.70 -15.88
N ALA A 39 -9.12 -0.58 -15.90
CA ALA A 39 -10.06 -0.24 -16.96
C ALA A 39 -9.37 -0.21 -18.33
N SER A 40 -8.23 0.48 -18.44
CA SER A 40 -7.49 0.57 -19.70
C SER A 40 -6.92 -0.77 -20.15
N ALA A 41 -6.45 -1.61 -19.22
CA ALA A 41 -5.96 -2.96 -19.53
C ALA A 41 -7.10 -3.85 -20.05
N ALA A 42 -8.30 -3.73 -19.49
CA ALA A 42 -9.48 -4.46 -19.93
C ALA A 42 -9.95 -4.02 -21.33
N GLU A 43 -10.10 -2.71 -21.56
CA GLU A 43 -10.51 -2.14 -22.84
C GLU A 43 -9.59 -2.55 -23.99
N MET A 44 -8.28 -2.47 -23.76
CA MET A 44 -7.28 -2.78 -24.78
C MET A 44 -6.90 -4.26 -24.84
N ARG A 45 -7.43 -5.10 -23.93
CA ARG A 45 -7.07 -6.52 -23.76
C ARG A 45 -5.56 -6.73 -23.54
N GLN A 46 -4.98 -5.91 -22.67
CA GLN A 46 -3.55 -5.86 -22.39
C GLN A 46 -3.25 -6.19 -20.91
N PRO A 47 -3.35 -7.47 -20.49
CA PRO A 47 -3.15 -7.86 -19.10
C PRO A 47 -1.74 -7.55 -18.57
N HIS A 48 -0.73 -7.52 -19.44
CA HIS A 48 0.65 -7.14 -19.08
C HIS A 48 0.77 -5.73 -18.46
N ARG A 49 -0.20 -4.83 -18.72
CA ARG A 49 -0.23 -3.50 -18.07
C ARG A 49 -0.46 -3.60 -16.57
N ILE A 50 -1.25 -4.57 -16.11
CA ILE A 50 -1.45 -4.82 -14.68
C ILE A 50 -0.14 -5.28 -14.06
N ALA A 51 0.56 -6.22 -14.69
CA ALA A 51 1.85 -6.71 -14.19
C ALA A 51 2.89 -5.59 -14.07
N ARG A 52 3.03 -4.74 -15.10
CA ARG A 52 3.93 -3.58 -15.07
C ARG A 52 3.54 -2.58 -13.98
N TYR A 53 2.24 -2.29 -13.81
CA TYR A 53 1.79 -1.42 -12.74
C TYR A 53 2.12 -1.98 -11.34
N LEU A 54 1.97 -3.29 -11.13
CA LEU A 54 2.30 -3.92 -9.86
C LEU A 54 3.81 -3.88 -9.57
N GLU A 55 4.64 -4.07 -10.59
CA GLU A 55 6.10 -3.90 -10.49
C GLU A 55 6.47 -2.46 -10.08
N ASP A 56 5.91 -1.47 -10.78
CA ASP A 56 6.14 -0.06 -10.43
C ASP A 56 5.65 0.28 -9.02
N LEU A 57 4.45 -0.20 -8.63
CA LEU A 57 3.87 0.00 -7.31
C LEU A 57 4.76 -0.61 -6.22
N ALA A 58 5.32 -1.80 -6.45
CA ALA A 58 6.24 -2.43 -5.52
C ALA A 58 7.51 -1.58 -5.35
N GLY A 59 8.02 -0.95 -6.42
CA GLY A 59 9.13 0.00 -6.36
C GLY A 59 8.81 1.24 -5.51
N THR A 60 7.67 1.89 -5.78
CA THR A 60 7.21 3.05 -4.98
C THR A 60 7.00 2.67 -3.51
N TYR A 61 6.41 1.50 -3.23
CA TYR A 61 6.24 0.98 -1.88
C TYR A 61 7.58 0.78 -1.15
N HIS A 62 8.60 0.22 -1.81
CA HIS A 62 9.92 0.05 -1.21
C HIS A 62 10.55 1.39 -0.82
N GLY A 63 10.42 2.42 -1.67
CA GLY A 63 10.88 3.78 -1.35
C GLY A 63 10.17 4.36 -0.12
N PHE A 64 8.84 4.23 -0.07
CA PHE A 64 8.05 4.59 1.11
C PHE A 64 8.52 3.84 2.37
N TYR A 65 8.66 2.51 2.30
CA TYR A 65 9.00 1.69 3.47
C TYR A 65 10.43 1.98 3.98
N ALA A 66 11.35 2.33 3.09
CA ALA A 66 12.71 2.72 3.46
C ALA A 66 12.76 4.09 4.17
N ASP A 67 12.01 5.06 3.68
CA ASP A 67 12.10 6.45 4.14
C ASP A 67 11.09 6.78 5.27
N CYS A 68 9.97 6.06 5.33
CA CYS A 68 8.86 6.34 6.25
C CYS A 68 8.67 5.18 7.23
N ARG A 69 9.16 5.35 8.46
CA ARG A 69 8.97 4.37 9.54
C ARG A 69 7.48 4.12 9.81
N VAL A 70 7.06 2.87 9.65
CA VAL A 70 5.65 2.45 9.81
C VAL A 70 5.31 2.06 11.24
N LEU A 71 6.20 1.34 11.92
CA LEU A 71 5.97 0.82 13.27
C LEU A 71 6.75 1.62 14.33
N PRO A 72 6.21 1.78 15.54
CA PRO A 72 6.95 2.34 16.67
C PRO A 72 8.21 1.53 16.99
N MET A 73 9.23 2.19 17.55
CA MET A 73 10.50 1.54 17.91
C MET A 73 10.88 1.81 19.37
N GLY A 74 11.40 0.78 20.06
CA GLY A 74 11.80 0.89 21.47
C GLY A 74 10.60 1.10 22.39
N GLU A 75 10.64 2.16 23.19
CA GLU A 75 9.56 2.52 24.14
C GLU A 75 8.53 3.49 23.53
N GLU A 76 8.58 3.74 22.22
CA GLU A 76 7.62 4.61 21.53
C GLU A 76 6.22 3.97 21.50
N ASN A 77 5.20 4.75 21.90
CA ASN A 77 3.80 4.34 21.75
C ASN A 77 3.33 4.53 20.30
N ALA A 78 2.36 3.72 19.88
CA ALA A 78 1.69 3.92 18.60
C ALA A 78 1.05 5.31 18.54
N SER A 79 1.34 6.04 17.47
CA SER A 79 0.82 7.39 17.20
C SER A 79 -0.11 7.38 15.98
N PRO A 80 -0.91 8.43 15.76
CA PRO A 80 -1.75 8.56 14.57
C PRO A 80 -0.97 8.40 13.25
N LEU A 81 0.29 8.85 13.21
CA LEU A 81 1.18 8.67 12.06
C LEU A 81 1.46 7.19 11.77
N HIS A 82 1.76 6.40 12.79
CA HIS A 82 2.01 4.96 12.63
C HIS A 82 0.76 4.24 12.11
N ILE A 83 -0.42 4.62 12.60
CA ILE A 83 -1.71 4.08 12.13
C ILE A 83 -1.94 4.44 10.66
N ALA A 84 -1.73 5.70 10.28
CA ALA A 84 -1.90 6.17 8.90
C ALA A 84 -0.96 5.45 7.92
N ARG A 85 0.32 5.29 8.29
CA ARG A 85 1.31 4.56 7.50
C ARG A 85 0.99 3.07 7.40
N LEU A 86 0.52 2.47 8.49
CA LEU A 86 0.12 1.06 8.50
C LEU A 86 -1.07 0.82 7.55
N LEU A 87 -2.04 1.72 7.53
CA LEU A 87 -3.15 1.67 6.56
C LEU A 87 -2.67 1.83 5.12
N LEU A 88 -1.61 2.60 4.88
CA LEU A 88 -0.99 2.70 3.55
C LEU A 88 -0.33 1.38 3.12
N CYS A 89 0.34 0.68 4.04
CA CYS A 89 0.83 -0.69 3.82
C CYS A 89 -0.31 -1.65 3.50
N THR A 90 -1.39 -1.64 4.29
CA THR A 90 -2.56 -2.52 4.07
C THR A 90 -3.23 -2.22 2.73
N SER A 91 -3.39 -0.95 2.37
CA SER A 91 -3.94 -0.54 1.07
C SER A 91 -3.09 -1.05 -0.09
N THR A 92 -1.77 -1.00 0.05
CA THR A 92 -0.82 -1.54 -0.94
C THR A 92 -0.97 -3.06 -1.08
N GLN A 93 -1.07 -3.78 0.04
CA GLN A 93 -1.31 -5.23 0.03
C GLN A 93 -2.62 -5.58 -0.71
N VAL A 94 -3.71 -4.85 -0.45
CA VAL A 94 -4.99 -5.05 -1.13
C VAL A 94 -4.87 -4.85 -2.64
N VAL A 95 -4.20 -3.79 -3.09
CA VAL A 95 -4.00 -3.52 -4.52
C VAL A 95 -3.15 -4.60 -5.18
N ILE A 96 -2.06 -5.03 -4.53
CA ILE A 96 -1.22 -6.13 -5.03
C ILE A 96 -2.05 -7.42 -5.14
N ALA A 97 -2.81 -7.77 -4.12
CA ALA A 97 -3.65 -8.97 -4.13
C ALA A 97 -4.69 -8.93 -5.25
N ASN A 98 -5.38 -7.79 -5.42
CA ASN A 98 -6.35 -7.60 -6.49
C ASN A 98 -5.71 -7.69 -7.88
N GLY A 99 -4.55 -7.06 -8.08
CA GLY A 99 -3.84 -7.12 -9.36
C GLY A 99 -3.33 -8.52 -9.70
N LEU A 100 -2.77 -9.24 -8.72
CA LEU A 100 -2.33 -10.63 -8.90
C LEU A 100 -3.51 -11.56 -9.21
N ALA A 101 -4.65 -11.38 -8.52
CA ALA A 101 -5.86 -12.13 -8.82
C ALA A 101 -6.36 -11.89 -10.25
N LEU A 102 -6.30 -10.65 -10.76
CA LEU A 102 -6.64 -10.33 -12.15
C LEU A 102 -5.68 -11.00 -13.17
N LEU A 103 -4.45 -11.27 -12.77
CA LEU A 103 -3.46 -12.01 -13.56
C LEU A 103 -3.59 -13.55 -13.42
N GLY A 104 -4.52 -14.02 -12.58
CA GLY A 104 -4.75 -15.45 -12.36
C GLY A 104 -3.72 -16.12 -11.44
N VAL A 105 -3.01 -15.35 -10.61
CA VAL A 105 -2.00 -15.87 -9.67
C VAL A 105 -2.36 -15.50 -8.23
N SER A 106 -2.04 -16.38 -7.29
CA SER A 106 -2.28 -16.15 -5.86
C SER A 106 -1.27 -15.17 -5.28
N ALA A 107 -1.74 -14.21 -4.48
CA ALA A 107 -0.85 -13.40 -3.65
C ALA A 107 -0.28 -14.21 -2.48
N PRO A 108 1.01 -14.04 -2.13
CA PRO A 108 1.58 -14.71 -0.97
C PRO A 108 1.01 -14.12 0.34
N GLU A 109 0.85 -14.96 1.37
CA GLU A 109 0.36 -14.54 2.69
C GLU A 109 1.39 -13.71 3.47
N ARG A 110 2.67 -13.80 3.08
CA ARG A 110 3.79 -13.05 3.66
C ARG A 110 4.68 -12.54 2.53
N MET A 111 5.01 -11.25 2.58
CA MET A 111 6.06 -10.62 1.78
C MET A 111 7.29 -10.42 2.65
#